data_AF-A0A6P0Z218-F1
#
_entry.id   AF-A0A6P0Z218-F1
#
_cell.length_a   1.000
_cell.length_b   1.000
_cell.length_c   1.000
_cell.angle_alpha   90.00
_cell.angle_beta   90.00
_cell.angle_gamma   90.00
#
_symmetry.space_group_name_H-M   'P 1'
#
loop_
_entity.id
_entity.type
_entity.pdbx_description
1 polymer ?
#
loop_
_entity_poly.entity_id
_entity_poly.type
_entity_poly.pdbx_seq_one_letter_code
_entity_poly.pdbx_strand_id
1 'polypeptide(L)'
;LGFGAFLLVAKAMFLGGLYDSTISQVRAISAPTLNPVVIFGYLFGSGGQFWLAGVDNLEDVIGGHIYVGILCILGGIWHIKTQPFAWTQGLFIWSGEAYLSYSIGALSLMAFIATLFVAVNTVVFPVEFFGSALSLDFNQFPRFYSEGEVLTSRVWLANAHFWLGFFFLQGHIWHALQAAGFDFRQGKVVQQMPDEVN
;
A
#
# COMPACT_ATOMS: atom_id res chain seq x y z
N LEU A 1 2.29 -11.72 7.14
CA LEU A 1 1.33 -10.95 6.32
C LEU A 1 0.09 -11.74 5.96
N GLY A 2 0.18 -12.88 5.25
CA GLY A 2 -1.00 -13.64 4.82
C GLY A 2 -1.95 -14.08 5.95
N PHE A 3 -1.42 -14.63 7.06
CA PHE A 3 -2.25 -14.91 8.24
C PHE A 3 -2.93 -13.66 8.82
N GLY A 4 -2.26 -12.50 8.77
CA GLY A 4 -2.86 -11.23 9.21
C GLY A 4 -4.04 -10.79 8.34
N ALA A 5 -3.96 -10.97 7.02
CA ALA A 5 -5.09 -10.75 6.12
C ALA A 5 -6.26 -11.69 6.47
N PHE A 6 -5.98 -12.96 6.77
CA PHE A 6 -7.02 -13.91 7.21
C PHE A 6 -7.59 -13.62 8.60
N LEU A 7 -6.87 -12.93 9.49
CA LEU A 7 -7.46 -12.47 10.75
C LEU A 7 -8.55 -11.41 10.49
N LEU A 8 -8.36 -10.52 9.51
CA LEU A 8 -9.42 -9.60 9.11
C LEU A 8 -10.62 -10.34 8.50
N VAL A 9 -10.38 -11.31 7.63
CA VAL A 9 -11.43 -12.16 7.05
C VAL A 9 -12.20 -12.89 8.16
N ALA A 10 -11.49 -13.50 9.11
CA ALA A 10 -12.10 -14.16 10.25
C ALA A 10 -12.93 -13.19 11.11
N LYS A 11 -12.43 -11.96 11.32
CA LYS A 11 -13.17 -10.92 12.02
C LYS A 11 -14.49 -10.58 11.32
N ALA A 12 -14.44 -10.42 10.01
CA ALA A 12 -15.59 -10.01 9.20
C ALA A 12 -16.64 -11.10 9.00
N MET A 13 -16.21 -12.36 8.87
CA MET A 13 -17.13 -13.48 8.57
C MET A 13 -17.62 -14.21 9.82
N PHE A 14 -16.75 -14.41 10.82
CA PHE A 14 -17.01 -15.34 11.92
C PHE A 14 -17.01 -14.69 13.31
N LEU A 15 -16.34 -13.55 13.50
CA LEU A 15 -16.19 -12.91 14.80
C LEU A 15 -16.94 -11.56 14.87
N GLY A 16 -18.25 -11.59 14.65
CA GLY A 16 -19.14 -10.45 14.89
C GLY A 16 -19.16 -9.36 13.80
N GLY A 17 -18.42 -9.51 12.69
CA GLY A 17 -18.59 -8.65 11.51
C GLY A 17 -17.78 -7.36 11.48
N LEU A 18 -18.07 -6.51 10.51
CA LEU A 18 -17.48 -5.17 10.35
C LEU A 18 -18.58 -4.10 10.30
N TYR A 19 -18.22 -2.87 10.61
CA TYR A 19 -19.12 -1.73 10.44
C TYR A 19 -19.33 -1.45 8.96
N ASP A 20 -20.60 -1.40 8.53
CA ASP A 20 -21.01 -1.03 7.19
C ASP A 20 -21.66 0.35 7.24
N SER A 21 -21.02 1.33 6.57
CA SER A 21 -21.48 2.71 6.45
C SER A 21 -22.82 2.85 5.71
N THR A 22 -23.19 1.90 4.86
CA THR A 22 -24.44 1.96 4.07
C THR A 22 -25.67 1.75 4.92
N ILE A 23 -25.55 0.95 5.98
CA ILE A 23 -26.61 0.64 6.94
C ILE A 23 -26.31 1.19 8.34
N SER A 24 -25.18 1.88 8.50
CA SER A 24 -24.64 2.43 9.75
C SER A 24 -24.66 1.43 10.93
N GLN A 25 -24.42 0.14 10.65
CA GLN A 25 -24.47 -0.95 11.63
C GLN A 25 -23.34 -1.95 11.39
N VAL A 26 -22.99 -2.69 12.45
CA VAL A 26 -22.06 -3.82 12.32
C VAL A 26 -22.79 -5.02 11.75
N ARG A 27 -22.27 -5.59 10.65
CA ARG A 27 -22.81 -6.81 10.03
C ARG A 27 -21.72 -7.84 9.74
N ALA A 28 -22.08 -9.11 9.83
CA ALA A 28 -21.24 -10.20 9.36
C ALA A 28 -21.30 -10.30 7.83
N ILE A 29 -20.15 -10.56 7.21
CA ILE A 29 -20.04 -10.74 5.76
C ILE A 29 -20.14 -12.22 5.45
N SER A 30 -21.30 -12.67 4.97
CA SER A 30 -21.56 -14.09 4.70
C SER A 30 -21.14 -14.55 3.30
N ALA A 31 -21.12 -13.62 2.34
CA ALA A 31 -20.84 -13.91 0.94
C ALA A 31 -19.76 -12.95 0.38
N PRO A 32 -18.47 -13.13 0.75
CA PRO A 32 -17.39 -12.31 0.19
C PRO A 32 -17.23 -12.55 -1.32
N THR A 33 -16.82 -11.53 -2.06
CA THR A 33 -16.64 -11.63 -3.51
C THR A 33 -15.40 -12.46 -3.85
N LEU A 34 -15.62 -13.62 -4.46
CA LEU A 34 -14.55 -14.52 -4.92
C LEU A 34 -14.38 -14.53 -6.44
N ASN A 35 -15.09 -13.66 -7.17
CA ASN A 35 -14.91 -13.55 -8.61
C ASN A 35 -13.59 -12.80 -8.91
N PRO A 36 -12.58 -13.46 -9.51
CA PRO A 36 -11.29 -12.82 -9.77
C PRO A 36 -11.39 -11.64 -10.73
N VAL A 37 -12.36 -11.65 -11.64
CA VAL A 37 -12.55 -10.54 -12.59
C VAL A 37 -12.93 -9.26 -11.87
N VAL A 38 -13.74 -9.36 -10.80
CA VAL A 38 -14.11 -8.20 -9.97
C VAL A 38 -12.91 -7.74 -9.15
N ILE A 39 -12.30 -8.67 -8.38
CA ILE A 39 -11.21 -8.33 -7.46
C ILE A 39 -9.98 -7.77 -8.20
N PHE A 40 -9.51 -8.43 -9.25
CA PHE A 40 -8.39 -7.93 -10.04
C PHE A 40 -8.80 -6.79 -10.99
N GLY A 41 -10.09 -6.62 -11.25
CA GLY A 41 -10.62 -5.48 -11.99
C GLY A 41 -10.33 -4.15 -11.31
N TYR A 42 -10.38 -4.10 -9.97
CA TYR A 42 -9.94 -2.93 -9.20
C TYR A 42 -8.45 -2.60 -9.44
N LEU A 43 -7.59 -3.62 -9.54
CA LEU A 43 -6.16 -3.43 -9.76
C LEU A 43 -5.84 -2.88 -11.16
N PHE A 44 -6.57 -3.34 -12.18
CA PHE A 44 -6.35 -2.95 -13.58
C PHE A 44 -7.23 -1.81 -14.08
N GLY A 45 -7.97 -1.14 -13.18
CA GLY A 45 -8.71 0.08 -13.48
C GLY A 45 -10.08 -0.13 -14.14
N SER A 46 -10.63 -1.35 -14.13
CA SER A 46 -12.02 -1.60 -14.55
C SER A 46 -13.04 -1.38 -13.42
N GLY A 47 -12.56 -1.11 -12.20
CA GLY A 47 -13.37 -0.96 -10.98
C GLY A 47 -13.94 0.44 -10.71
N GLY A 48 -13.88 1.38 -11.66
CA GLY A 48 -14.45 2.73 -11.52
C GLY A 48 -13.43 3.82 -11.17
N GLN A 49 -13.90 4.87 -10.50
CA GLN A 49 -13.09 6.04 -10.12
C GLN A 49 -12.17 5.72 -8.92
N PHE A 50 -11.03 6.40 -8.83
CA PHE A 50 -10.07 6.28 -7.70
C PHE A 50 -9.38 4.92 -7.52
N TRP A 51 -9.31 4.09 -8.57
CA TRP A 51 -8.55 2.82 -8.57
C TRP A 51 -8.98 1.90 -7.40
N LEU A 52 -8.04 1.29 -6.66
CA LEU A 52 -8.34 0.43 -5.51
C LEU A 52 -9.16 1.14 -4.42
N ALA A 53 -9.00 2.45 -4.27
CA ALA A 53 -9.72 3.24 -3.27
C ALA A 53 -11.20 3.44 -3.63
N GLY A 54 -11.62 3.06 -4.84
CA GLY A 54 -13.01 3.10 -5.30
C GLY A 54 -13.88 1.95 -4.80
N VAL A 55 -13.36 1.04 -3.96
CA VAL A 55 -14.16 -0.06 -3.41
C VAL A 55 -15.34 0.47 -2.58
N ASP A 56 -16.55 0.02 -2.91
CA ASP A 56 -17.81 0.61 -2.42
C ASP A 56 -18.68 -0.36 -1.59
N ASN A 57 -18.20 -1.58 -1.34
CA ASN A 57 -18.88 -2.58 -0.53
C ASN A 57 -17.89 -3.45 0.26
N LEU A 58 -18.36 -4.06 1.36
CA LEU A 58 -17.50 -4.84 2.26
C LEU A 58 -17.21 -6.24 1.72
N GLU A 59 -18.07 -6.80 0.88
CA GLU A 59 -17.89 -8.09 0.23
C GLU A 59 -16.62 -8.12 -0.62
N ASP A 60 -16.35 -7.05 -1.37
CA ASP A 60 -15.16 -6.88 -2.19
C ASP A 60 -13.91 -6.62 -1.34
N VAL A 61 -14.03 -5.86 -0.25
CA VAL A 61 -12.93 -5.65 0.71
C VAL A 61 -12.48 -6.99 1.29
N ILE A 62 -13.42 -7.81 1.77
CA ILE A 62 -13.09 -9.11 2.36
C ILE A 62 -12.66 -10.11 1.30
N GLY A 63 -13.30 -10.13 0.14
CA GLY A 63 -12.89 -10.90 -1.02
C GLY A 63 -11.44 -10.64 -1.42
N GLY A 64 -11.06 -9.36 -1.52
CA GLY A 64 -9.70 -8.93 -1.79
C GLY A 64 -8.69 -9.42 -0.74
N HIS A 65 -9.04 -9.35 0.55
CA HIS A 65 -8.18 -9.85 1.62
C HIS A 65 -8.02 -11.38 1.62
N ILE A 66 -9.01 -12.13 1.13
CA ILE A 66 -8.86 -13.58 0.88
C ILE A 66 -7.79 -13.81 -0.19
N TYR A 67 -7.85 -13.09 -1.30
CA TYR A 67 -6.83 -13.17 -2.36
C TYR A 67 -5.43 -12.78 -1.85
N VAL A 68 -5.30 -11.65 -1.15
CA VAL A 68 -4.02 -11.21 -0.56
C VAL A 68 -3.49 -12.24 0.44
N GLY A 69 -4.35 -12.81 1.28
CA GLY A 69 -3.99 -13.85 2.23
C GLY A 69 -3.38 -15.09 1.56
N ILE A 70 -4.07 -15.59 0.52
CA ILE A 70 -3.60 -16.72 -0.29
C ILE A 70 -2.28 -16.39 -0.98
N LEU A 71 -2.21 -15.25 -1.69
CA LEU A 71 -1.01 -14.85 -2.44
C LEU A 71 0.21 -14.68 -1.53
N CYS A 72 0.06 -14.09 -0.35
CA CYS A 72 1.16 -13.93 0.60
C CYS A 72 1.64 -15.27 1.18
N ILE A 73 0.75 -16.23 1.44
CA ILE A 73 1.14 -17.54 1.97
C ILE A 73 1.81 -18.39 0.88
N LEU A 74 1.19 -18.48 -0.30
CA LEU A 74 1.75 -19.23 -1.43
C LEU A 74 3.09 -18.62 -1.87
N GLY A 75 3.17 -17.29 -1.99
CA GLY A 75 4.41 -16.58 -2.28
C GLY A 75 5.48 -16.78 -1.20
N GLY A 76 5.09 -16.81 0.09
CA GLY A 76 6.02 -17.12 1.18
C GLY A 76 6.59 -18.54 1.11
N ILE A 77 5.74 -19.55 0.86
CA ILE A 77 6.18 -20.94 0.68
C ILE A 77 7.09 -21.06 -0.53
N TRP A 78 6.76 -20.37 -1.63
CA TRP A 78 7.59 -20.31 -2.83
C TRP A 78 8.98 -19.74 -2.53
N HIS A 79 9.06 -18.56 -1.92
CA HIS A 79 10.34 -17.92 -1.60
C HIS A 79 11.20 -18.67 -0.57
N ILE A 80 10.62 -19.57 0.23
CA ILE A 80 11.39 -20.51 1.08
C ILE A 80 12.01 -21.64 0.25
N LYS A 81 11.27 -22.15 -0.74
CA LYS A 81 11.65 -23.35 -1.50
C LYS A 81 12.50 -23.08 -2.73
N THR A 82 12.61 -21.82 -3.16
CA THR A 82 13.32 -21.43 -4.37
C THR A 82 14.41 -20.42 -4.08
N GLN A 83 15.46 -20.43 -4.88
CA GLN A 83 16.47 -19.37 -4.92
C GLN A 83 16.17 -18.40 -6.07
N PRO A 84 16.70 -17.16 -6.03
CA PRO A 84 16.56 -16.22 -7.13
C PRO A 84 17.07 -16.82 -8.45
N PHE A 85 16.24 -16.75 -9.49
CA PHE A 85 16.59 -17.28 -10.81
C PHE A 85 17.71 -16.45 -11.45
N ALA A 86 18.52 -17.08 -12.32
CA ALA A 86 19.67 -16.45 -12.96
C ALA A 86 19.36 -15.10 -13.64
N TRP A 87 18.19 -14.96 -14.27
CA TRP A 87 17.78 -13.71 -14.92
C TRP A 87 17.60 -12.54 -13.94
N THR A 88 17.34 -12.80 -12.65
CA THR A 88 17.21 -11.75 -11.63
C THR A 88 18.57 -11.21 -11.18
N GLN A 89 19.64 -11.99 -11.33
CA GLN A 89 20.95 -11.64 -10.78
C GLN A 89 21.54 -10.36 -11.39
N GLY A 90 21.30 -10.12 -12.69
CA GLY A 90 21.74 -8.92 -13.39
C GLY A 90 20.76 -7.73 -13.33
N LEU A 91 19.57 -7.92 -12.76
CA LEU A 91 18.55 -6.86 -12.65
C LEU A 91 18.55 -6.17 -11.28
N PHE A 92 18.95 -6.89 -10.24
CA PHE A 92 18.97 -6.38 -8.87
C PHE A 92 20.38 -6.23 -8.33
N ILE A 93 20.54 -5.29 -7.41
CA ILE A 93 21.76 -5.12 -6.62
C ILE A 93 21.57 -5.93 -5.33
N TRP A 94 22.51 -6.83 -5.05
CA TRP A 94 22.41 -7.78 -3.94
C TRP A 94 23.18 -7.28 -2.72
N SER A 95 22.72 -6.19 -2.12
CA SER A 95 23.31 -5.58 -0.93
C SER A 95 22.25 -5.16 0.08
N GLY A 96 22.63 -5.04 1.36
CA GLY A 96 21.72 -4.58 2.41
C GLY A 96 21.10 -3.21 2.12
N GLU A 97 21.90 -2.29 1.58
CA GLU A 97 21.48 -0.95 1.15
C GLU A 97 20.44 -1.02 0.01
N ALA A 98 20.63 -1.91 -0.96
CA ALA A 98 19.68 -2.12 -2.05
C ALA A 98 18.35 -2.69 -1.55
N TYR A 99 18.39 -3.70 -0.67
CA TYR A 99 17.17 -4.27 -0.08
C TYR A 99 16.38 -3.25 0.75
N LEU A 100 17.11 -2.40 1.49
CA LEU A 100 16.51 -1.27 2.21
C LEU A 100 15.85 -0.30 1.23
N SER A 101 16.54 0.08 0.15
CA SER A 101 15.99 0.96 -0.88
C SER A 101 14.69 0.40 -1.48
N TYR A 102 14.67 -0.87 -1.90
CA TYR A 102 13.47 -1.49 -2.49
C TYR A 102 12.28 -1.46 -1.52
N SER A 103 12.55 -1.73 -0.23
CA SER A 103 11.53 -1.74 0.82
C SER A 103 10.98 -0.35 1.12
N ILE A 104 11.83 0.67 1.19
CA ILE A 104 11.41 2.06 1.42
C ILE A 104 10.62 2.58 0.19
N GLY A 105 11.00 2.19 -1.02
CA GLY A 105 10.24 2.51 -2.23
C GLY A 105 8.82 1.93 -2.20
N ALA A 106 8.69 0.66 -1.77
CA ALA A 106 7.38 0.03 -1.57
C ALA A 106 6.56 0.71 -0.45
N LEU A 107 7.19 1.11 0.66
CA LEU A 107 6.55 1.88 1.74
C LEU A 107 6.06 3.25 1.28
N SER A 108 6.83 3.95 0.45
CA SER A 108 6.43 5.21 -0.15
C SER A 108 5.16 5.05 -1.00
N LEU A 109 5.12 4.03 -1.87
CA LEU A 109 3.93 3.71 -2.65
C LEU A 109 2.73 3.40 -1.74
N MET A 110 2.90 2.53 -0.74
CA MET A 110 1.84 2.20 0.21
C MET A 110 1.31 3.44 0.96
N ALA A 111 2.18 4.40 1.31
CA ALA A 111 1.78 5.63 1.97
C ALA A 111 0.94 6.53 1.06
N PHE A 112 1.29 6.69 -0.21
CA PHE A 112 0.47 7.44 -1.16
C PHE A 112 -0.88 6.75 -1.44
N ILE A 113 -0.91 5.42 -1.51
CA ILE A 113 -2.15 4.65 -1.64
C ILE A 113 -3.03 4.84 -0.39
N ALA A 114 -2.43 4.80 0.81
CA ALA A 114 -3.15 5.05 2.06
C ALA A 114 -3.71 6.47 2.12
N THR A 115 -2.96 7.48 1.67
CA THR A 115 -3.46 8.86 1.54
C THR A 115 -4.69 8.92 0.65
N LEU A 116 -4.67 8.29 -0.52
CA LEU A 116 -5.84 8.26 -1.42
C LEU A 116 -7.03 7.55 -0.77
N PHE A 117 -6.82 6.36 -0.19
CA PHE A 117 -7.87 5.60 0.50
C PHE A 117 -8.53 6.41 1.62
N VAL A 118 -7.72 7.02 2.49
CA VAL A 118 -8.22 7.88 3.57
C VAL A 118 -8.93 9.10 3.01
N ALA A 119 -8.45 9.71 1.93
CA ALA A 119 -9.07 10.92 1.40
C ALA A 119 -10.47 10.67 0.82
N VAL A 120 -10.66 9.60 0.04
CA VAL A 120 -11.86 9.43 -0.79
C VAL A 120 -12.79 8.30 -0.37
N ASN A 121 -12.28 7.25 0.28
CA ASN A 121 -13.10 6.07 0.56
C ASN A 121 -13.94 6.26 1.82
N THR A 122 -15.25 6.03 1.73
CA THR A 122 -16.19 6.14 2.85
C THR A 122 -16.66 4.80 3.41
N VAL A 123 -16.22 3.68 2.82
CA VAL A 123 -16.60 2.31 3.25
C VAL A 123 -15.63 1.80 4.30
N VAL A 124 -14.33 1.76 3.98
CA VAL A 124 -13.29 1.32 4.92
C VAL A 124 -12.82 2.45 5.85
N PHE A 125 -13.11 3.70 5.49
CA PHE A 125 -13.02 4.86 6.39
C PHE A 125 -14.41 5.52 6.51
N PRO A 126 -15.30 5.01 7.37
CA PRO A 126 -16.65 5.55 7.54
C PRO A 126 -16.65 7.02 7.97
N VAL A 127 -17.60 7.79 7.45
CA VAL A 127 -17.72 9.23 7.74
C VAL A 127 -18.09 9.49 9.19
N GLU A 128 -18.78 8.55 9.83
CA GLU A 128 -19.19 8.57 11.23
C GLU A 128 -17.98 8.57 12.18
N PHE A 129 -16.84 8.00 11.74
CA PHE A 129 -15.63 7.89 12.55
C PHE A 129 -14.54 8.87 12.13
N PHE A 130 -14.41 9.15 10.82
CA PHE A 130 -13.29 9.91 10.27
C PHE A 130 -13.66 11.31 9.78
N GLY A 131 -14.95 11.62 9.63
CA GLY A 131 -15.46 12.82 8.96
C GLY A 131 -15.67 12.62 7.45
N SER A 132 -16.24 13.63 6.79
CA SER A 132 -16.51 13.63 5.36
C SER A 132 -15.26 13.38 4.50
N ALA A 133 -15.47 12.90 3.28
CA ALA A 133 -14.39 12.77 2.29
C ALA A 133 -13.70 14.12 2.03
N LEU A 134 -12.42 14.06 1.69
CA LEU A 134 -11.59 15.26 1.54
C LEU A 134 -11.58 15.76 0.10
N SER A 135 -11.40 17.07 -0.04
CA SER A 135 -11.03 17.70 -1.29
C SER A 135 -9.51 17.88 -1.36
N LEU A 136 -8.98 17.84 -2.58
CA LEU A 136 -7.58 18.11 -2.87
C LEU A 136 -7.45 19.52 -3.42
N ASP A 137 -6.64 20.34 -2.74
CA ASP A 137 -6.12 21.59 -3.28
C ASP A 137 -4.63 21.43 -3.62
N PHE A 138 -4.20 22.06 -4.70
CA PHE A 138 -2.81 22.06 -5.13
C PHE A 138 -2.37 23.49 -5.41
N ASN A 139 -1.77 24.11 -4.39
CA ASN A 139 -1.13 25.40 -4.53
C ASN A 139 0.39 25.21 -4.74
N GLN A 140 1.15 25.04 -3.65
CA GLN A 140 2.57 24.69 -3.71
C GLN A 140 2.82 23.19 -3.53
N PHE A 141 2.01 22.54 -2.70
CA PHE A 141 2.03 21.11 -2.45
C PHE A 141 0.58 20.59 -2.34
N PRO A 142 0.35 19.28 -2.58
CA PRO A 142 -0.95 18.66 -2.33
C PRO A 142 -1.40 18.88 -0.89
N ARG A 143 -2.57 19.48 -0.70
CA ARG A 143 -3.22 19.64 0.60
C ARG A 143 -4.58 18.98 0.56
N PHE A 144 -4.79 18.02 1.45
CA PHE A 144 -6.08 17.38 1.64
C PHE A 144 -6.84 18.08 2.76
N TYR A 145 -8.04 18.57 2.48
CA TYR A 145 -8.82 19.35 3.46
C TYR A 145 -10.29 18.98 3.43
N SER A 146 -10.97 19.25 4.54
CA SER A 146 -12.41 19.11 4.68
C SER A 146 -13.08 20.47 4.46
N GLU A 147 -14.33 20.46 4.00
CA GLU A 147 -15.16 21.68 3.95
C GLU A 147 -15.21 22.34 5.33
N GLY A 148 -15.12 23.67 5.36
CA GLY A 148 -15.09 24.46 6.61
C GLY A 148 -13.77 24.43 7.38
N GLU A 149 -12.68 23.91 6.80
CA GLU A 149 -11.32 23.85 7.39
C GLU A 149 -11.24 23.12 8.75
N VAL A 150 -12.18 22.22 9.03
CA VAL A 150 -12.16 21.42 10.25
C VAL A 150 -11.05 20.37 10.18
N LEU A 151 -10.19 20.30 11.21
CA LEU A 151 -9.12 19.32 11.33
C LEU A 151 -9.66 17.96 11.82
N THR A 152 -10.28 17.21 10.92
CA THR A 152 -10.79 15.86 11.20
C THR A 152 -9.65 14.83 11.25
N SER A 153 -9.93 13.65 11.83
CA SER A 153 -9.01 12.52 11.81
C SER A 153 -8.61 12.14 10.38
N ARG A 154 -9.53 12.25 9.41
CA ARG A 154 -9.24 12.03 7.99
C ARG A 154 -8.21 13.02 7.45
N VAL A 155 -8.34 14.31 7.76
CA VAL A 155 -7.38 15.36 7.36
C VAL A 155 -5.99 15.05 7.91
N TRP A 156 -5.90 14.71 9.21
CA TRP A 156 -4.61 14.37 9.83
C TRP A 156 -3.96 13.16 9.18
N LEU A 157 -4.71 12.06 9.01
CA LEU A 157 -4.19 10.83 8.43
C LEU A 157 -3.74 11.03 6.98
N ALA A 158 -4.54 11.69 6.15
CA ALA A 158 -4.23 11.88 4.73
C ALA A 158 -2.94 12.71 4.54
N ASN A 159 -2.84 13.87 5.21
CA ASN A 159 -1.68 14.74 5.07
C ASN A 159 -0.42 14.14 5.72
N ALA A 160 -0.54 13.48 6.88
CA ALA A 160 0.60 12.82 7.51
C ALA A 160 1.16 11.70 6.63
N HIS A 161 0.32 10.82 6.09
CA HIS A 161 0.77 9.73 5.20
C HIS A 161 1.33 10.28 3.88
N PHE A 162 0.81 11.40 3.37
CA PHE A 162 1.35 12.02 2.17
C PHE A 162 2.80 12.45 2.38
N TRP A 163 3.07 13.18 3.47
CA TRP A 163 4.41 13.65 3.78
C TRP A 163 5.36 12.51 4.14
N LEU A 164 4.89 11.49 4.88
CA LEU A 164 5.68 10.27 5.12
C LEU A 164 6.04 9.58 3.80
N GLY A 165 5.07 9.42 2.88
CA GLY A 165 5.30 8.85 1.56
C GLY A 165 6.31 9.65 0.74
N PHE A 166 6.23 10.98 0.78
CA PHE A 166 7.15 11.88 0.10
C PHE A 166 8.59 11.76 0.63
N PHE A 167 8.79 11.70 1.95
CA PHE A 167 10.13 11.54 2.52
C PHE A 167 10.67 10.10 2.36
N PHE A 168 9.82 9.09 2.43
CA PHE A 168 10.22 7.73 2.05
C PHE A 168 10.65 7.65 0.58
N LEU A 169 9.99 8.36 -0.33
CA LEU A 169 10.42 8.38 -1.74
C LEU A 169 11.85 8.93 -1.89
N GLN A 170 12.16 10.02 -1.18
CA GLN A 170 13.51 10.57 -1.17
C GLN A 170 14.52 9.61 -0.54
N GLY A 171 14.16 8.94 0.55
CA GLY A 171 14.98 7.90 1.16
C GLY A 171 15.25 6.74 0.20
N HIS A 172 14.24 6.29 -0.54
CA HIS A 172 14.40 5.28 -1.59
C HIS A 172 15.42 5.72 -2.64
N ILE A 173 15.29 6.94 -3.18
CA ILE A 173 16.21 7.50 -4.19
C ILE A 173 17.63 7.59 -3.62
N TRP A 174 17.77 8.08 -2.39
CA TRP A 174 19.07 8.19 -1.72
C TRP A 174 19.76 6.83 -1.59
N HIS A 175 19.10 5.85 -0.98
CA HIS A 175 19.66 4.51 -0.79
C HIS A 175 19.86 3.76 -2.11
N ALA A 176 19.00 3.98 -3.12
CA ALA A 176 19.17 3.40 -4.46
C ALA A 176 20.44 3.91 -5.14
N LEU A 177 20.70 5.22 -5.05
CA LEU A 177 21.90 5.83 -5.62
C LEU A 177 23.18 5.36 -4.91
N GLN A 178 23.16 5.27 -3.57
CA GLN A 178 24.28 4.69 -2.82
C GLN A 178 24.53 3.23 -3.20
N ALA A 179 23.47 2.43 -3.29
CA ALA A 179 23.58 1.03 -3.70
C ALA A 179 24.14 0.88 -5.12
N ALA A 180 23.85 1.83 -6.02
CA ALA A 180 24.40 1.90 -7.37
C ALA A 180 25.84 2.45 -7.45
N GLY A 181 26.45 2.82 -6.31
CA GLY A 181 27.84 3.28 -6.23
C GLY A 181 28.02 4.80 -6.32
N PHE A 182 26.97 5.61 -6.14
CA PHE A 182 27.09 7.06 -6.11
C PHE A 182 27.65 7.56 -4.76
N ASP A 183 28.79 8.26 -4.79
CA ASP A 183 29.35 8.93 -3.61
C ASP A 183 28.86 10.39 -3.55
N PHE A 184 27.97 10.66 -2.59
CA PHE A 184 27.41 11.99 -2.35
C PHE A 184 28.42 13.03 -1.88
N ARG A 185 29.57 12.64 -1.33
CA ARG A 185 30.62 13.60 -0.93
C ARG A 185 31.39 14.13 -2.12
N GLN A 186 31.60 13.28 -3.12
CA GLN A 186 32.37 13.60 -4.32
C GLN A 186 31.48 14.00 -5.51
N GLY A 187 30.17 13.71 -5.43
CA GLY A 187 29.20 13.96 -6.49
C GLY A 187 29.44 13.10 -7.74
N LYS A 188 30.03 11.91 -7.58
CA LYS A 188 30.43 11.03 -8.69
C LYS A 188 30.09 9.58 -8.37
N VAL A 189 29.87 8.78 -9.41
CA VAL A 189 29.77 7.33 -9.29
C VAL A 189 31.19 6.79 -9.11
N VAL A 190 31.43 6.13 -7.97
CA VAL A 190 32.68 5.42 -7.70
C VAL A 190 32.49 4.01 -8.24
N GLN A 191 33.28 3.66 -9.25
CA GLN A 191 33.28 2.31 -9.77
C GLN A 191 33.82 1.38 -8.68
N GLN A 192 32.95 0.53 -8.11
CA GLN A 192 33.39 -0.50 -7.20
C GLN A 192 34.35 -1.41 -7.99
N MET A 193 35.61 -1.48 -7.55
CA MET A 193 36.54 -2.48 -8.05
C MET A 193 35.90 -3.85 -7.78
N PRO A 194 35.84 -4.76 -8.75
CA PRO A 194 35.29 -6.09 -8.51
C PRO A 194 36.08 -6.70 -7.35
N ASP A 195 35.38 -7.15 -6.30
CA ASP A 195 36.00 -7.94 -5.26
C ASP A 195 36.74 -9.10 -5.95
N GLU A 196 38.05 -9.23 -5.68
CA GLU A 196 38.83 -10.37 -6.14
C GLU A 196 38.14 -11.64 -5.62
N VAL A 197 37.52 -12.36 -6.54
CA VAL A 197 36.93 -13.68 -6.31
C VAL A 197 38.08 -14.61 -5.91
N ASN A 198 38.17 -14.93 -4.62
CA ASN A 198 38.88 -16.10 -4.11
C ASN A 198 37.87 -17.23 -3.88
#